data_AF-A0A2N0RBB5-F1
#
_entry.id   AF-A0A2N0RBB5-F1
#
_cell.length_a   1.000
_cell.length_b   1.000
_cell.length_c   1.000
_cell.angle_alpha   90.00
_cell.angle_beta   90.00
_cell.angle_gamma   90.00
#
_symmetry.space_group_name_H-M   'P 1'
#
loop_
_entity.id
_entity.type
_entity.pdbx_description
1 polymer ?
#
loop_
_entity_poly.entity_id
_entity_poly.type
_entity_poly.pdbx_seq_one_letter_code
_entity_poly.pdbx_strand_id
1 'polypeptide(L)'
;METLETLEFNRLIQQHTNLVNPLNTRIIEDERLREDLMGNVCEEKYNDCIQCLEKLGDSAKHLYNLIGKQRNVNDDVLVLNLKAEVEWDVWSKSQKAIFNKVAFENINYSEKEKGYLSKLENVLISMSLENYELLILLKYKSNQEFHGGI
;
A
#
# COMPACT_ATOMS: atom_id res chain seq x y z
N MET A 1 35.64 78.28 24.24
CA MET A 1 34.29 78.39 23.65
C MET A 1 34.29 77.45 22.47
N GLU A 2 33.58 76.33 22.53
CA GLU A 2 33.45 75.42 21.39
C GLU A 2 32.68 76.13 20.27
N THR A 3 33.14 75.97 19.03
CA THR A 3 32.45 76.52 17.86
C THR A 3 31.16 75.74 17.60
N LEU A 4 30.13 76.40 17.06
CA LEU A 4 28.85 75.77 16.72
C LEU A 4 29.02 74.51 15.86
N GLU A 5 29.97 74.55 14.93
CA GLU A 5 30.35 73.43 14.06
C GLU A 5 30.88 72.22 14.85
N THR A 6 31.65 72.44 15.93
CA THR A 6 32.17 71.38 16.79
C THR A 6 31.04 70.69 17.55
N LEU A 7 30.07 71.47 18.04
CA LEU A 7 28.86 70.95 18.70
C LEU A 7 27.99 70.12 17.75
N GLU A 8 27.82 70.58 16.51
CA GLU A 8 27.02 69.88 15.50
C GLU A 8 27.69 68.57 15.04
N PHE A 9 29.01 68.59 14.85
CA PHE A 9 29.80 67.41 14.53
C PHE A 9 29.72 66.34 15.64
N ASN A 10 29.86 66.73 16.91
CA ASN A 10 29.73 65.83 18.06
C ASN A 10 28.32 65.23 18.16
N ARG A 11 27.27 66.01 17.86
CA ARG A 11 25.90 65.51 17.80
C ARG A 11 25.74 64.43 16.73
N LEU A 12 26.32 64.64 15.55
CA LEU A 12 26.28 63.67 14.45
C LEU A 12 27.03 62.37 14.79
N ILE A 13 28.20 62.47 15.43
CA ILE A 13 28.92 61.29 15.93
C ILE A 13 28.05 60.51 16.92
N GLN A 14 27.44 61.19 17.88
CA GLN A 14 26.61 60.54 18.87
C GLN A 14 25.38 59.86 18.24
N GLN A 15 24.73 60.52 17.27
CA GLN A 15 23.62 59.93 16.51
C GLN A 15 24.06 58.71 15.71
N HIS A 16 25.23 58.77 15.06
CA HIS A 16 25.80 57.66 14.32
C HIS A 16 26.11 56.47 15.25
N THR A 17 26.75 56.71 16.40
CA THR A 17 27.03 55.67 17.40
C THR A 17 25.75 55.04 17.96
N ASN A 18 24.71 55.86 18.21
CA ASN A 18 23.40 55.39 18.68
C ASN A 18 22.65 54.56 17.64
N LEU A 19 23.00 54.66 16.35
CA LEU A 19 22.42 53.85 15.28
C LEU A 19 23.24 52.58 15.03
N VAL A 20 24.56 52.71 14.93
CA VAL A 20 25.45 51.60 14.54
C VAL A 20 25.53 50.52 15.62
N ASN A 21 25.58 50.89 16.90
CA ASN A 21 25.71 49.90 17.96
C ASN A 21 24.49 48.96 18.04
N PRO A 22 23.24 49.45 18.08
CA PRO A 22 22.07 48.57 18.05
C PRO A 22 21.94 47.76 16.76
N LEU A 23 22.36 48.31 15.62
CA LEU A 23 22.33 47.60 14.34
C LEU A 23 23.30 46.41 14.37
N ASN A 24 24.53 46.61 14.85
CA ASN A 24 25.51 45.54 14.98
C ASN A 24 25.05 44.46 15.97
N THR A 25 24.40 44.84 17.06
CA THR A 25 23.80 43.87 17.99
C THR A 25 22.73 43.03 17.31
N ARG A 26 21.83 43.64 16.54
CA ARG A 26 20.80 42.89 15.78
C ARG A 26 21.40 41.95 14.74
N ILE A 27 22.44 42.38 14.02
CA ILE A 27 23.11 41.52 13.04
C ILE A 27 23.65 40.25 13.73
N ILE A 28 24.28 40.39 14.89
CA ILE A 28 24.81 39.25 15.66
C ILE A 28 23.67 38.35 16.15
N GLU A 29 22.54 38.92 16.60
CA GLU A 29 21.37 38.16 17.02
C GLU A 29 20.74 37.38 15.85
N ASP A 30 20.60 38.01 14.69
CA ASP A 30 20.06 37.38 13.48
C ASP A 30 20.97 36.25 12.97
N GLU A 31 22.30 36.41 13.05
CA GLU A 31 23.25 35.33 12.71
C GLU A 31 23.11 34.13 13.62
N ARG A 32 22.98 34.34 14.94
CA ARG A 32 22.75 33.26 15.91
C ARG A 32 21.43 32.54 15.65
N LEU A 33 20.36 33.29 15.40
CA LEU A 33 19.07 32.70 15.08
C LEU A 33 19.15 31.86 13.80
N ARG A 34 19.89 32.33 12.79
CA ARG A 34 20.12 31.55 11.55
C ARG A 34 20.83 30.23 11.84
N GLU A 35 21.86 30.25 12.67
CA GLU A 35 22.60 29.04 13.07
C GLU A 35 21.72 28.06 13.86
N ASP A 36 20.95 28.56 14.83
CA ASP A 36 19.99 27.75 15.59
C ASP A 36 18.92 27.12 14.68
N LEU A 37 18.39 27.89 13.72
CA LEU A 37 17.42 27.37 12.75
C LEU A 37 18.02 26.29 11.86
N MET A 38 19.25 26.49 11.36
CA MET A 38 19.95 25.50 10.54
C MET A 38 20.28 24.23 11.33
N GLY A 39 20.66 24.33 12.61
CA GLY A 39 20.89 23.17 13.47
C GLY A 39 19.63 22.37 13.79
N ASN A 40 18.47 23.04 13.87
CA ASN A 40 17.18 22.40 14.14
C ASN A 40 16.58 21.70 12.91
N VAL A 41 16.87 22.18 11.69
CA VAL A 41 16.56 21.48 10.44
C VAL A 41 17.61 20.39 10.22
N CYS A 42 17.55 19.34 11.04
CA CYS A 42 18.51 18.25 11.02
C CYS A 42 18.19 17.29 9.86
N GLU A 43 18.78 17.56 8.69
CA GLU A 43 18.64 16.77 7.45
C GLU A 43 18.83 15.26 7.67
N GLU A 44 19.71 14.89 8.61
CA GLU A 44 19.96 13.50 9.01
C GLU A 44 18.70 12.80 9.54
N LYS A 45 17.95 13.44 10.44
CA LYS A 45 16.69 12.87 10.97
C LYS A 45 15.62 12.73 9.89
N TYR A 46 15.62 13.64 8.90
CA TYR A 46 14.69 13.57 7.78
C TYR A 46 15.05 12.40 6.85
N ASN A 47 16.34 12.20 6.57
CA ASN A 47 16.83 11.07 5.78
C ASN A 47 16.59 9.73 6.48
N ASP A 48 16.79 9.65 7.80
CA ASP A 48 16.44 8.47 8.59
C ASP A 48 14.95 8.14 8.51
N CYS A 49 14.09 9.17 8.57
CA CYS A 49 12.64 9.01 8.37
C CYS A 49 12.33 8.44 6.97
N ILE A 50 12.96 8.98 5.92
CA ILE A 50 12.78 8.48 4.54
C ILE A 50 13.19 7.00 4.44
N GLN A 51 14.36 6.63 4.94
CA GLN A 51 14.82 5.24 4.90
C GLN A 51 13.90 4.29 5.68
N CYS A 52 13.35 4.74 6.81
CA CYS A 52 12.36 3.96 7.56
C CYS A 52 11.07 3.77 6.77
N LEU A 53 10.59 4.81 6.08
CA LEU A 53 9.40 4.72 5.23
C LEU A 53 9.62 3.80 4.02
N GLU A 54 10.80 3.82 3.40
CA GLU A 54 11.15 2.89 2.31
C GLU A 54 11.12 1.43 2.79
N LYS A 55 11.79 1.13 3.91
CA LYS A 55 11.78 -0.22 4.52
C LYS A 55 10.36 -0.67 4.89
N LEU A 56 9.53 0.25 5.38
CA LEU A 56 8.12 -0.03 5.67
C LEU A 56 7.34 -0.36 4.38
N GLY A 57 7.59 0.38 3.30
CA GLY A 57 7.00 0.13 1.98
C GLY A 57 7.38 -1.26 1.43
N ASP A 58 8.65 -1.63 1.51
CA ASP A 58 9.12 -2.97 1.11
C ASP A 58 8.50 -4.07 1.95
N SER A 59 8.40 -3.85 3.27
CA SER A 59 7.76 -4.78 4.19
C SER A 59 6.26 -4.96 3.87
N ALA A 60 5.56 -3.88 3.56
CA ALA A 60 4.14 -3.93 3.16
C ALA A 60 3.95 -4.70 1.85
N LYS A 61 4.82 -4.49 0.85
CA LYS A 61 4.82 -5.25 -0.41
C LYS A 61 5.05 -6.74 -0.17
N HIS A 62 5.99 -7.08 0.72
CA HIS A 62 6.25 -8.48 1.09
C HIS A 62 5.03 -9.13 1.75
N LEU A 63 4.39 -8.43 2.71
CA LEU A 63 3.17 -8.92 3.38
C LEU A 63 2.03 -9.14 2.38
N TYR A 64 1.83 -8.21 1.43
CA TYR A 64 0.82 -8.37 0.38
C TYR A 64 1.04 -9.66 -0.44
N ASN A 65 2.30 -9.93 -0.81
CA ASN A 65 2.67 -11.15 -1.54
C ASN A 65 2.41 -12.42 -0.71
N LEU A 66 2.73 -12.41 0.59
CA LEU A 66 2.48 -13.54 1.49
C LEU A 66 0.98 -13.81 1.67
N ILE A 67 0.17 -12.76 1.85
CA ILE A 67 -1.29 -12.87 1.95
C ILE A 67 -1.88 -13.46 0.66
N GLY A 68 -1.38 -13.04 -0.51
CA GLY A 68 -1.76 -13.62 -1.80
C GLY A 68 -1.45 -15.12 -1.88
N LYS A 69 -0.24 -15.53 -1.48
CA LYS A 69 0.14 -16.96 -1.44
C LYS A 69 -0.72 -17.76 -0.45
N GLN A 70 -1.00 -17.22 0.73
CA GLN A 70 -1.85 -17.88 1.73
C GLN A 70 -3.27 -18.09 1.21
N ARG A 71 -3.82 -17.11 0.48
CA ARG A 71 -5.15 -17.26 -0.16
C ARG A 71 -5.16 -18.42 -1.14
N ASN A 72 -4.16 -18.52 -2.02
CA ASN A 72 -4.06 -19.63 -2.97
C ASN A 72 -4.00 -21.00 -2.27
N VAL A 73 -3.22 -21.11 -1.20
CA VAL A 73 -3.14 -22.34 -0.39
C VAL A 73 -4.49 -22.68 0.24
N ASN A 74 -5.20 -21.70 0.81
CA ASN A 74 -6.52 -21.90 1.38
C ASN A 74 -7.52 -22.39 0.32
N ASP A 75 -7.49 -21.82 -0.88
CA ASP A 75 -8.36 -22.22 -1.99
C ASP A 75 -8.07 -23.65 -2.46
N ASP A 76 -6.79 -24.07 -2.47
CA ASP A 76 -6.40 -25.45 -2.79
C ASP A 76 -6.82 -26.44 -1.71
N VAL A 77 -6.67 -26.08 -0.44
CA VAL A 77 -7.15 -26.88 0.71
C VAL A 77 -8.66 -27.04 0.65
N LEU A 78 -9.41 -25.98 0.35
CA LEU A 78 -10.86 -26.05 0.16
C LEU A 78 -11.24 -27.06 -0.92
N VAL A 79 -10.60 -26.99 -2.09
CA VAL A 79 -10.84 -27.92 -3.20
C VAL A 79 -10.54 -29.37 -2.81
N LEU A 80 -9.45 -29.61 -2.08
CA LEU A 80 -9.09 -30.95 -1.60
C LEU A 80 -10.11 -31.50 -0.60
N ASN A 81 -10.57 -30.67 0.34
CA ASN A 81 -11.59 -31.07 1.31
C ASN A 81 -12.91 -31.41 0.60
N LEU A 82 -13.37 -30.56 -0.32
CA LEU A 82 -14.58 -30.83 -1.10
C LEU A 82 -14.47 -32.15 -1.88
N LYS A 83 -13.31 -32.42 -2.49
CA LYS A 83 -13.05 -33.67 -3.20
C LYS A 83 -13.10 -34.91 -2.28
N ALA A 84 -12.77 -34.76 -1.01
CA ALA A 84 -12.82 -35.85 -0.03
C ALA A 84 -14.26 -36.12 0.48
N GLU A 85 -15.12 -35.11 0.49
CA GLU A 85 -16.49 -35.19 1.02
C GLU A 85 -17.52 -35.72 0.01
N VAL A 86 -17.21 -35.77 -1.29
CA VAL A 86 -18.12 -36.28 -2.32
C VAL A 86 -17.54 -37.48 -3.07
N GLU A 87 -18.44 -38.34 -3.57
CA GLU A 87 -18.06 -39.43 -4.46
C GLU A 87 -17.32 -38.90 -5.70
N TRP A 88 -16.31 -39.66 -6.16
CA TRP A 88 -15.47 -39.26 -7.29
C TRP A 88 -16.27 -38.95 -8.58
N ASP A 89 -17.36 -39.69 -8.82
CA ASP A 89 -18.23 -39.45 -9.98
C ASP A 89 -18.94 -38.09 -9.89
N VAL A 90 -19.42 -37.73 -8.69
CA VAL A 90 -20.04 -36.42 -8.43
C VAL A 90 -19.00 -35.32 -8.58
N TRP A 91 -17.82 -35.48 -7.96
CA TRP A 91 -16.73 -34.52 -8.06
C TRP A 91 -16.36 -34.23 -9.52
N SER A 92 -16.00 -35.28 -10.28
CA SER A 92 -15.50 -35.13 -11.64
C SER A 92 -16.53 -34.48 -12.58
N LYS A 93 -17.81 -34.85 -12.45
CA LYS A 93 -18.89 -34.31 -13.28
C LYS A 93 -19.25 -32.88 -12.91
N SER A 94 -19.31 -32.55 -11.61
CA SER A 94 -19.56 -31.18 -11.16
C SER A 94 -18.42 -30.23 -11.55
N GLN A 95 -17.16 -30.65 -11.38
CA GLN A 95 -16.01 -29.86 -11.83
C GLN A 95 -16.06 -29.58 -13.33
N LYS A 96 -16.36 -30.61 -14.15
CA LYS A 96 -16.50 -30.46 -15.59
C LYS A 96 -17.63 -29.49 -15.97
N ALA A 97 -18.79 -29.62 -15.32
CA ALA A 97 -19.93 -28.74 -15.57
C ALA A 97 -19.61 -27.28 -15.22
N ILE A 98 -19.05 -27.03 -14.03
CA ILE A 98 -18.64 -25.69 -13.58
C ILE A 98 -17.59 -25.11 -14.52
N PHE A 99 -16.52 -25.85 -14.82
CA PHE A 99 -15.49 -25.40 -15.74
C PHE A 99 -16.08 -25.01 -17.10
N ASN A 100 -16.94 -25.86 -17.67
CA ASN A 100 -17.57 -25.57 -18.96
C ASN A 100 -18.45 -24.31 -18.90
N LYS A 101 -19.18 -24.11 -17.80
CA LYS A 101 -19.99 -22.90 -17.59
C LYS A 101 -19.11 -21.66 -17.57
N VAL A 102 -18.05 -21.66 -16.75
CA VAL A 102 -17.24 -20.46 -16.52
C VAL A 102 -16.24 -20.17 -17.63
N ALA A 103 -15.67 -21.19 -18.28
CA ALA A 103 -14.68 -21.03 -19.34
C ALA A 103 -15.32 -20.72 -20.71
N PHE A 104 -16.53 -21.22 -20.97
CA PHE A 104 -17.25 -21.00 -22.24
C PHE A 104 -18.47 -20.09 -22.10
N GLU A 105 -18.62 -19.39 -20.97
CA GLU A 105 -19.71 -18.44 -20.68
C GLU A 105 -21.11 -19.04 -20.89
N ASN A 106 -21.25 -20.34 -20.59
CA ASN A 106 -22.51 -21.05 -20.76
C ASN A 106 -23.53 -20.54 -19.73
N ILE A 107 -24.78 -20.32 -20.17
CA ILE A 107 -25.76 -19.62 -19.33
C ILE A 107 -26.32 -20.53 -18.22
N ASN A 108 -26.56 -21.81 -18.52
CA ASN A 108 -27.26 -22.72 -17.62
C ASN A 108 -26.67 -24.14 -17.61
N TYR A 109 -26.80 -24.81 -16.47
CA TYR A 109 -26.55 -26.24 -16.33
C TYR A 109 -27.69 -27.08 -16.92
N SER A 110 -27.36 -28.20 -17.55
CA SER A 110 -28.34 -29.22 -17.94
C SER A 110 -28.95 -29.90 -16.72
N GLU A 111 -30.14 -30.49 -16.87
CA GLU A 111 -30.82 -31.22 -15.77
C GLU A 111 -29.95 -32.34 -15.16
N LYS A 112 -29.14 -33.00 -16.00
CA LYS A 112 -28.20 -34.01 -15.54
C LYS A 112 -27.09 -33.40 -14.69
N GLU A 113 -26.55 -32.25 -15.09
CA GLU A 113 -25.51 -31.54 -14.34
C GLU A 113 -26.05 -31.01 -13.01
N LYS A 114 -27.27 -30.46 -12.99
CA LYS A 114 -27.95 -30.01 -11.76
C LYS A 114 -28.02 -31.11 -10.70
N GLY A 115 -28.24 -32.37 -11.10
CA GLY A 115 -28.24 -33.50 -10.17
C GLY A 115 -26.89 -33.74 -9.47
N TYR A 116 -25.76 -33.52 -10.15
CA TYR A 116 -24.43 -33.61 -9.53
C TYR A 116 -24.09 -32.35 -8.72
N LEU A 117 -24.52 -31.18 -9.19
CA LEU A 117 -24.28 -29.91 -8.52
C LEU A 117 -25.03 -29.79 -7.20
N SER A 118 -26.27 -30.28 -7.11
CA SER A 118 -27.02 -30.32 -5.86
C SER A 118 -26.31 -31.15 -4.78
N LYS A 119 -25.63 -32.24 -5.17
CA LYS A 119 -24.81 -33.03 -4.24
C LYS A 119 -23.54 -32.28 -3.80
N LEU A 120 -22.93 -31.50 -4.69
CA LEU A 120 -21.79 -30.65 -4.36
C LEU A 120 -22.21 -29.47 -3.46
N GLU A 121 -23.35 -28.85 -3.73
CA GLU A 121 -23.92 -27.75 -2.92
C GLU A 121 -24.13 -28.16 -1.46
N ASN A 122 -24.57 -29.39 -1.21
CA ASN A 122 -24.75 -29.90 0.15
C ASN A 122 -23.45 -29.92 0.98
N VAL A 123 -22.28 -30.02 0.34
CA VAL A 123 -20.97 -30.02 1.02
C VAL A 123 -20.29 -28.66 0.99
N LEU A 124 -20.80 -27.69 0.21
CA LEU A 124 -20.33 -26.31 0.19
C LEU A 124 -20.90 -25.53 1.40
N ILE A 125 -20.74 -26.06 2.62
CA ILE A 125 -21.40 -25.56 3.85
C ILE A 125 -21.16 -24.06 4.11
N SER A 126 -19.99 -23.54 3.72
CA SER A 126 -19.60 -22.14 3.95
C SER A 126 -19.52 -21.29 2.67
N MET A 127 -19.98 -21.80 1.51
CA MET A 127 -19.81 -21.15 0.21
C MET A 127 -21.00 -21.43 -0.71
N SER A 128 -21.52 -20.44 -1.42
CA SER A 128 -22.56 -20.73 -2.43
C SER A 128 -21.95 -21.36 -3.69
N LEU A 129 -22.76 -22.03 -4.50
CA LEU A 129 -22.30 -22.54 -5.79
C LEU A 129 -21.77 -21.39 -6.67
N GLU A 130 -22.41 -20.21 -6.65
CA GLU A 130 -21.94 -19.05 -7.42
C GLU A 130 -20.55 -18.58 -6.96
N ASN A 131 -20.30 -18.54 -5.65
CA ASN A 131 -18.98 -18.18 -5.12
C ASN A 131 -17.92 -19.22 -5.51
N TYR A 132 -18.31 -20.49 -5.56
CA TYR A 132 -17.44 -21.55 -6.02
C TYR A 132 -17.14 -21.46 -7.53
N GLU A 133 -18.14 -21.15 -8.36
CA GLU A 133 -17.95 -20.86 -9.79
C GLU A 133 -16.98 -19.68 -10.00
N LEU A 134 -17.14 -18.60 -9.23
CA LEU A 134 -16.23 -17.44 -9.27
C LEU A 134 -14.79 -17.83 -8.91
N LEU A 135 -14.60 -18.69 -7.91
CA LEU A 135 -13.28 -19.21 -7.54
C LEU A 135 -12.63 -19.96 -8.72
N ILE A 136 -13.38 -20.84 -9.39
CA ILE A 136 -12.88 -21.58 -10.55
C ILE A 136 -12.56 -20.62 -11.72
N LEU A 137 -13.41 -19.61 -11.97
CA LEU A 137 -13.16 -18.60 -12.98
C LEU A 137 -11.89 -17.79 -12.71
N LEU A 138 -11.68 -17.37 -11.46
CA LEU A 138 -10.47 -16.64 -11.06
C LEU A 138 -9.21 -17.49 -11.25
N LYS A 139 -9.24 -18.77 -10.85
CA LYS A 139 -8.12 -19.70 -11.10
C LYS A 139 -7.86 -19.89 -12.59
N TYR A 140 -8.92 -20.05 -13.39
CA TYR A 140 -8.80 -20.19 -14.84
C TYR A 140 -8.15 -18.96 -15.49
N LYS A 141 -8.65 -17.74 -15.20
CA LYS A 141 -8.09 -16.49 -15.72
C LYS A 141 -6.64 -16.28 -15.28
N SER A 142 -6.35 -16.51 -14.00
CA SER A 142 -4.99 -16.42 -13.48
C SER A 142 -4.05 -17.36 -14.23
N ASN A 143 -4.43 -18.62 -14.45
CA ASN A 143 -3.62 -19.57 -15.22
C ASN A 143 -3.41 -19.12 -16.67
N GLN A 144 -4.42 -18.54 -17.33
CA GLN A 144 -4.29 -17.99 -18.68
C GLN A 144 -3.30 -16.81 -18.73
N GLU A 145 -3.35 -15.90 -17.75
CA GLU A 145 -2.41 -14.77 -17.64
C GLU A 145 -0.97 -15.25 -17.38
N PHE A 146 -0.78 -16.24 -16.50
CA PHE A 146 0.55 -16.78 -16.16
C PHE A 146 1.17 -17.62 -17.28
N HIS A 147 0.36 -18.38 -18.02
CA HIS A 147 0.85 -19.27 -19.08
C HIS A 147 0.79 -18.66 -20.48
N GLY A 148 0.42 -17.38 -20.59
CA GLY A 148 0.38 -16.64 -21.86
C GLY A 148 -0.64 -17.22 -22.81
N GLY A 149 -1.92 -17.09 -22.44
CA GLY A 149 -3.09 -17.73 -23.06
C GLY A 149 -2.93 -18.20 -24.50
N ILE A 150 -3.32 -19.45 -24.75
CA ILE A 150 -3.27 -20.11 -26.07
C ILE A 150 -3.94 -19.24 -27.13
#